data_AF-A0A519NS33-F1
#
_entry.id   AF-A0A519NS33-F1
#
_cell.length_a   1.000
_cell.length_b   1.000
_cell.length_c   1.000
_cell.angle_alpha   90.00
_cell.angle_beta   90.00
_cell.angle_gamma   90.00
#
_symmetry.space_group_name_H-M   'P 1'
#
loop_
_entity.id
_entity.type
_entity.pdbx_description
1 polymer ?
#
loop_
_entity_poly.entity_id
_entity_poly.type
_entity_poly.pdbx_seq_one_letter_code
_entity_poly.pdbx_strand_id
1 'polypeptide(L)'
;MNRRGFLLSVSATALAAPALAHAHGGLTATPPPLPRETLSLDDGWRFHEGDIPMPVITGHGWSYANAKAGAAWGAASPAFDDSTWDQVRLPHDFVVSQPFDQNANISQGYRKRGVAWYRRALRFEPTDRGRHIELQFGAAATNATVWFNGTIVERNFSGYNSFSVDLTPFVRYGDQTNSLVVRIDANAMEGWWYEGGGLYRHIWLVKRSPIHIATDGVHADPRKGANGQWTIPAT
;
A
#
# COMPACT_ATOMS: atom_id res chain seq x y z
N MET A 1 -39.27 -44.91 -58.52
CA MET A 1 -40.71 -45.20 -58.26
C MET A 1 -40.96 -44.78 -56.82
N ASN A 2 -41.85 -43.86 -56.38
CA ASN A 2 -43.12 -43.23 -56.80
C ASN A 2 -43.14 -41.77 -56.26
N ARG A 3 -43.44 -40.70 -57.02
CA ARG A 3 -44.74 -40.06 -57.40
C ARG A 3 -45.81 -39.86 -56.30
N ARG A 4 -46.22 -38.57 -56.16
CA ARG A 4 -47.46 -37.93 -55.60
C ARG A 4 -47.15 -37.07 -54.36
N GLY A 5 -47.29 -35.74 -54.29
CA GLY A 5 -48.05 -34.75 -55.06
C GLY A 5 -49.32 -34.36 -54.31
N PHE A 6 -49.36 -33.19 -53.65
CA PHE A 6 -50.55 -32.32 -53.57
C PHE A 6 -50.26 -30.94 -52.95
N LEU A 7 -51.05 -29.97 -53.39
CA LEU A 7 -50.96 -28.51 -53.22
C LEU A 7 -51.89 -27.98 -52.10
N LEU A 8 -51.58 -26.74 -51.67
CA LEU A 8 -52.48 -25.67 -51.18
C LEU A 8 -53.14 -25.80 -49.79
N SER A 9 -52.91 -24.83 -48.89
CA SER A 9 -53.82 -23.68 -48.63
C SER A 9 -53.57 -22.95 -47.28
N VAL A 10 -53.42 -21.61 -47.34
CA VAL A 10 -53.99 -20.56 -46.43
C VAL A 10 -53.51 -20.59 -44.95
N SER A 11 -52.83 -19.58 -44.39
CA SER A 11 -53.37 -18.24 -44.06
C SER A 11 -52.25 -17.26 -43.69
N ALA A 12 -52.36 -16.02 -44.15
CA ALA A 12 -51.55 -14.91 -43.67
C ALA A 12 -52.09 -14.45 -42.31
N THR A 13 -51.32 -14.68 -41.25
CA THR A 13 -51.56 -14.07 -39.93
C THR A 13 -50.51 -12.99 -39.73
N ALA A 14 -50.92 -11.73 -39.76
CA ALA A 14 -50.07 -10.61 -39.40
C ALA A 14 -49.79 -10.67 -37.89
N LEU A 15 -48.57 -11.05 -37.51
CA LEU A 15 -48.07 -10.93 -36.15
C LEU A 15 -47.70 -9.46 -35.91
N ALA A 16 -48.50 -8.77 -35.10
CA ALA A 16 -48.13 -7.47 -34.54
C ALA A 16 -46.91 -7.66 -33.62
N ALA A 17 -45.83 -6.94 -33.89
CA ALA A 17 -44.67 -6.89 -33.02
C ALA A 17 -45.05 -6.17 -31.70
N PRO A 18 -44.66 -6.70 -30.52
CA PRO A 18 -44.86 -5.97 -29.28
C PRO A 18 -43.87 -4.79 -29.24
N ALA A 19 -44.38 -3.60 -28.95
CA ALA A 19 -43.55 -2.44 -28.67
C ALA A 19 -42.75 -2.70 -27.38
N LEU A 20 -41.42 -2.81 -27.50
CA LEU A 20 -40.50 -2.82 -26.38
C LEU A 20 -40.54 -1.45 -25.71
N ALA A 21 -41.29 -1.35 -24.61
CA ALA A 21 -41.17 -0.25 -23.68
C ALA A 21 -39.75 -0.24 -23.13
N HIS A 22 -38.98 0.79 -23.48
CA HIS A 22 -37.66 1.01 -22.92
C HIS A 22 -37.85 1.42 -21.46
N ALA A 23 -37.66 0.48 -20.54
CA ALA A 23 -37.52 0.81 -19.13
C ALA A 23 -36.31 1.74 -18.99
N HIS A 24 -36.56 3.01 -18.69
CA HIS A 24 -35.53 3.89 -18.15
C HIS A 24 -35.10 3.31 -16.80
N GLY A 25 -34.04 2.50 -16.83
CA GLY A 25 -33.31 2.12 -15.64
C GLY A 25 -32.90 3.40 -14.92
N GLY A 26 -33.60 3.70 -13.83
CA GLY A 26 -33.23 4.82 -12.96
C GLY A 26 -31.78 4.61 -12.55
N LEU A 27 -30.94 5.57 -12.90
CA LEU A 27 -29.60 5.68 -12.34
C LEU A 27 -29.78 5.77 -10.82
N THR A 28 -29.56 4.66 -10.13
CA THR A 28 -29.48 4.65 -8.67
C THR A 28 -28.44 5.69 -8.29
N ALA A 29 -28.87 6.73 -7.58
CA ALA A 29 -27.99 7.79 -7.12
C ALA A 29 -26.79 7.15 -6.40
N THR A 30 -25.58 7.47 -6.87
CA THR A 30 -24.34 7.03 -6.21
C THR A 30 -24.43 7.47 -4.75
N PRO A 31 -24.26 6.56 -3.77
CA PRO A 31 -24.23 6.96 -2.36
C PRO A 31 -23.15 8.04 -2.18
N PRO A 32 -23.40 9.01 -1.27
CA PRO A 32 -22.46 10.10 -1.04
C PRO A 32 -21.08 9.52 -0.69
N PRO A 33 -19.99 10.09 -1.24
CA PRO A 33 -18.66 9.57 -0.98
C PRO A 33 -18.34 9.61 0.52
N LEU A 34 -17.78 8.53 1.05
CA LEU A 34 -17.30 8.50 2.43
C LEU A 34 -16.26 9.60 2.65
N PRO A 35 -16.26 10.28 3.81
CA PRO A 35 -15.29 11.33 4.11
C PRO A 35 -13.87 10.78 4.07
N ARG A 36 -12.89 11.66 3.86
CA ARG A 36 -11.47 11.28 4.01
C ARG A 36 -11.23 10.81 5.45
N GLU A 37 -10.56 9.67 5.59
CA GLU A 37 -10.06 9.18 6.87
C GLU A 37 -8.53 9.18 6.85
N THR A 38 -7.92 9.61 7.95
CA THR A 38 -6.48 9.55 8.19
C THR A 38 -6.27 8.85 9.53
N LEU A 39 -5.67 7.67 9.50
CA LEU A 39 -5.47 6.82 10.67
C LEU A 39 -3.98 6.74 10.98
N SER A 40 -3.58 6.98 12.24
CA SER A 40 -2.20 6.73 12.66
C SER A 40 -1.92 5.25 12.62
N LEU A 41 -0.76 4.90 12.05
CA LEU A 41 -0.18 3.58 12.12
C LEU A 41 0.99 3.52 13.11
N ASP A 42 0.91 4.20 14.24
CA ASP A 42 1.99 4.14 15.24
C ASP A 42 1.97 2.87 16.09
N ASP A 43 0.79 2.34 16.43
CA ASP A 43 0.65 1.19 17.34
C ASP A 43 0.53 -0.16 16.61
N GLY A 44 0.80 -1.28 17.30
CA GLY A 44 0.50 -2.62 16.77
C GLY A 44 1.56 -3.20 15.82
N TRP A 45 2.80 -2.74 15.92
CA TRP A 45 3.93 -3.29 15.18
C TRP A 45 4.62 -4.41 15.96
N ARG A 46 5.01 -5.46 15.22
CA ARG A 46 5.99 -6.46 15.61
C ARG A 46 7.35 -6.07 15.05
N PHE A 47 8.40 -6.26 15.85
CA PHE A 47 9.76 -5.85 15.53
C PHE A 47 10.75 -6.99 15.75
N HIS A 48 11.69 -7.11 14.82
CA HIS A 48 12.84 -8.00 14.93
C HIS A 48 14.10 -7.27 14.51
N GLU A 49 15.07 -7.25 15.42
CA GLU A 49 16.42 -6.80 15.13
C GLU A 49 17.24 -7.95 14.53
N GLY A 50 17.93 -7.68 13.43
CA GLY A 50 18.67 -8.67 12.65
C GLY A 50 18.05 -8.88 11.28
N ASP A 51 18.86 -9.36 10.33
CA ASP A 51 18.35 -9.76 9.03
C ASP A 51 17.86 -11.21 9.06
N ILE A 52 16.80 -11.48 8.32
CA ILE A 52 16.26 -12.82 8.15
C ILE A 52 16.61 -13.25 6.73
N PRO A 53 17.60 -14.14 6.57
CA PRO A 53 18.12 -14.47 5.27
C PRO A 53 17.04 -15.12 4.39
N MET A 54 17.03 -14.73 3.12
CA MET A 54 16.26 -15.45 2.12
C MET A 54 16.79 -16.89 2.00
N PRO A 55 15.91 -17.89 1.85
CA PRO A 55 16.36 -19.26 1.66
C PRO A 55 17.19 -19.37 0.37
N VAL A 56 18.20 -20.24 0.37
CA VAL A 56 19.00 -20.52 -0.83
C VAL A 56 18.12 -21.26 -1.84
N ILE A 57 18.00 -20.69 -3.04
CA ILE A 57 17.11 -21.21 -4.09
C ILE A 57 17.87 -22.16 -5.01
N THR A 58 17.58 -23.46 -4.92
CA THR A 58 18.33 -24.50 -5.63
C THR A 58 17.50 -25.33 -6.63
N GLY A 59 16.17 -25.29 -6.58
CA GLY A 59 15.30 -26.12 -7.42
C GLY A 59 14.43 -25.33 -8.40
N HIS A 60 14.07 -25.93 -9.54
CA HIS A 60 13.32 -25.26 -10.62
C HIS A 60 11.99 -24.63 -10.16
N GLY A 61 11.20 -25.37 -9.36
CA GLY A 61 9.95 -24.84 -8.80
C GLY A 61 10.19 -23.68 -7.84
N TRP A 62 11.24 -23.76 -7.02
CA TRP A 62 11.66 -22.68 -6.14
C TRP A 62 12.16 -21.47 -6.94
N SER A 63 12.91 -21.67 -8.01
CA SER A 63 13.33 -20.59 -8.92
C SER A 63 12.12 -19.86 -9.51
N TYR A 64 11.09 -20.60 -9.95
CA TYR A 64 9.86 -19.98 -10.46
C TYR A 64 9.13 -19.18 -9.36
N ALA A 65 9.01 -19.75 -8.16
CA ALA A 65 8.41 -19.09 -7.01
C ALA A 65 9.28 -17.94 -6.44
N ASN A 66 10.51 -17.76 -6.89
CA ASN A 66 11.39 -16.63 -6.55
C ASN A 66 11.57 -15.61 -7.68
N ALA A 67 11.01 -15.89 -8.86
CA ALA A 67 11.05 -14.98 -9.98
C ALA A 67 10.15 -13.75 -9.73
N LYS A 68 10.07 -12.84 -10.71
CA LYS A 68 9.40 -11.53 -10.57
C LYS A 68 7.93 -11.59 -10.11
N ALA A 69 7.21 -12.68 -10.38
CA ALA A 69 5.84 -12.93 -9.94
C ALA A 69 5.76 -13.91 -8.75
N GLY A 70 6.90 -14.23 -8.15
CA GLY A 70 7.06 -15.23 -7.11
C GLY A 70 6.49 -14.83 -5.76
N ALA A 71 6.51 -15.78 -4.82
CA ALA A 71 6.06 -15.60 -3.46
C ALA A 71 7.05 -14.76 -2.64
N ALA A 72 6.56 -14.11 -1.58
CA ALA A 72 7.42 -13.60 -0.53
C ALA A 72 7.87 -14.73 0.41
N TRP A 73 9.10 -14.60 0.91
CA TRP A 73 9.74 -15.57 1.80
C TRP A 73 10.13 -14.93 3.12
N GLY A 74 10.44 -15.77 4.10
CA GLY A 74 10.86 -15.33 5.43
C GLY A 74 9.87 -14.32 6.01
N ALA A 75 10.41 -13.28 6.65
CA ALA A 75 9.62 -12.22 7.27
C ALA A 75 8.75 -11.40 6.31
N ALA A 76 8.93 -11.50 4.99
CA ALA A 76 8.03 -10.84 4.02
C ALA A 76 6.77 -11.67 3.72
N SER A 77 6.77 -12.97 4.04
CA SER A 77 5.62 -13.85 3.79
C SER A 77 4.43 -13.47 4.68
N PRO A 78 3.19 -13.42 4.13
CA PRO A 78 1.99 -13.22 4.95
C PRO A 78 1.78 -14.31 6.00
N ALA A 79 2.30 -15.52 5.76
CA ALA A 79 2.16 -16.67 6.65
C ALA A 79 3.30 -16.81 7.68
N PHE A 80 4.25 -15.87 7.71
CA PHE A 80 5.34 -15.89 8.68
C PHE A 80 4.82 -15.69 10.11
N ASP A 81 5.26 -16.56 11.02
CA ASP A 81 4.96 -16.46 12.44
C ASP A 81 5.89 -15.47 13.13
N ASP A 82 5.34 -14.32 13.51
CA ASP A 82 6.01 -13.25 14.24
C ASP A 82 5.57 -13.18 15.71
N SER A 83 4.98 -14.25 16.25
CA SER A 83 4.46 -14.28 17.63
C SER A 83 5.54 -14.05 18.70
N THR A 84 6.80 -14.38 18.39
CA THR A 84 7.97 -14.18 19.26
C THR A 84 8.64 -12.82 19.09
N TRP A 85 8.18 -11.99 18.14
CA TRP A 85 8.76 -10.67 17.91
C TRP A 85 8.28 -9.66 18.93
N ASP A 86 9.19 -8.73 19.26
CA ASP A 86 8.92 -7.65 20.19
C ASP A 86 7.80 -6.76 19.68
N GLN A 87 7.02 -6.18 20.60
CA GLN A 87 6.04 -5.15 20.24
C GLN A 87 6.67 -3.78 20.39
N VAL A 88 6.53 -2.96 19.35
CA VAL A 88 7.02 -1.57 19.35
C VAL A 88 5.94 -0.62 18.91
N ARG A 89 6.12 0.65 19.26
CA ARG A 89 5.31 1.78 18.81
C ARG A 89 6.17 2.72 17.99
N LEU A 90 5.62 3.26 16.90
CA LEU A 90 6.30 4.27 16.09
C LEU A 90 6.09 5.67 16.68
N PRO A 91 7.00 6.62 16.41
CA PRO A 91 8.30 6.45 15.75
C PRO A 91 9.26 5.56 16.54
N HIS A 92 10.00 4.70 15.85
CA HIS A 92 10.94 3.75 16.47
C HIS A 92 12.33 3.82 15.80
N ASP A 93 13.34 4.20 16.57
CA ASP A 93 14.75 4.09 16.22
C ASP A 93 15.33 2.87 16.96
N PHE A 94 15.73 1.82 16.24
CA PHE A 94 16.31 0.64 16.87
C PHE A 94 17.82 0.78 17.14
N VAL A 95 18.48 1.70 16.44
CA VAL A 95 19.92 1.95 16.60
C VAL A 95 20.18 2.63 17.94
N VAL A 96 19.29 3.53 18.38
CA VAL A 96 19.43 4.21 19.68
C VAL A 96 19.35 3.24 20.86
N SER A 97 18.74 2.07 20.68
CA SER A 97 18.62 1.04 21.70
C SER A 97 19.87 0.17 21.81
N GLN A 98 20.77 0.20 20.81
CA GLN A 98 21.99 -0.61 20.80
C GLN A 98 23.00 -0.13 21.83
N PRO A 99 23.69 -1.01 22.58
CA PRO A 99 24.71 -0.56 23.52
C PRO A 99 25.82 0.23 22.80
N PHE A 100 26.47 1.13 23.52
CA PHE A 100 27.67 1.78 23.03
C PHE A 100 28.78 0.73 22.81
N ASP A 101 29.47 0.84 21.68
CA ASP A 101 30.61 0.03 21.29
C ASP A 101 31.74 0.98 20.84
N GLN A 102 32.86 0.96 21.57
CA GLN A 102 34.03 1.80 21.28
C GLN A 102 34.63 1.54 19.89
N ASN A 103 34.36 0.38 19.29
CA ASN A 103 34.81 0.03 17.94
C ASN A 103 33.78 0.39 16.87
N ALA A 104 32.57 0.82 17.24
CA ALA A 104 31.60 1.31 16.29
C ALA A 104 31.95 2.72 15.81
N ASN A 105 31.30 3.15 14.74
CA ASN A 105 31.59 4.43 14.09
C ASN A 105 31.28 5.61 15.03
N ILE A 106 32.29 6.43 15.32
CA ILE A 106 32.20 7.64 16.15
C ILE A 106 31.13 8.61 15.67
N SER A 107 31.06 8.86 14.36
CA SER A 107 30.08 9.78 13.75
C SER A 107 28.65 9.25 13.85
N GLN A 108 28.49 7.94 14.04
CA GLN A 108 27.20 7.27 14.26
C GLN A 108 26.94 7.01 15.75
N GLY A 109 27.54 7.81 16.63
CA GLY A 109 27.26 7.78 18.07
C GLY A 109 27.76 6.53 18.78
N TYR A 110 28.77 5.84 18.23
CA TYR A 110 29.33 4.60 18.78
C TYR A 110 28.29 3.49 18.96
N ARG A 111 27.25 3.45 18.12
CA ARG A 111 26.24 2.38 18.17
C ARG A 111 26.31 1.52 16.93
N LYS A 112 26.05 0.23 17.12
CA LYS A 112 25.94 -0.70 16.00
C LYS A 112 24.71 -0.35 15.17
N ARG A 113 24.89 -0.32 13.87
CA ARG A 113 23.81 -0.25 12.88
C ARG A 113 23.56 -1.66 12.36
N GLY A 114 22.49 -1.84 11.59
CA GLY A 114 22.15 -3.16 11.12
C GLY A 114 20.88 -3.20 10.28
N VAL A 115 20.29 -4.38 10.21
CA VAL A 115 19.01 -4.61 9.55
C VAL A 115 17.95 -4.85 10.61
N ALA A 116 16.74 -4.37 10.35
CA ALA A 116 15.58 -4.69 11.17
C ALA A 116 14.34 -4.93 10.31
N TRP A 117 13.40 -5.68 10.88
CA TRP A 117 12.12 -5.97 10.26
C TRP A 117 10.98 -5.48 11.15
N TYR A 118 9.97 -4.91 10.50
CA TYR A 118 8.75 -4.43 11.11
C TYR A 118 7.57 -5.12 10.42
N ARG A 119 6.66 -5.70 11.20
CA ARG A 119 5.46 -6.38 10.69
C ARG A 119 4.22 -5.82 11.35
N ARG A 120 3.15 -5.65 10.58
CA ARG A 120 1.86 -5.20 11.08
C ARG A 120 0.72 -5.87 10.34
N ALA A 121 -0.26 -6.37 11.10
CA ALA A 121 -1.52 -6.85 10.57
C ALA A 121 -2.51 -5.68 10.41
N LEU A 122 -3.21 -5.63 9.27
CA LEU A 122 -4.21 -4.62 8.96
C LEU A 122 -5.52 -5.30 8.52
N ARG A 123 -6.66 -4.72 8.93
CA ARG A 123 -8.00 -5.12 8.48
C ARG A 123 -8.68 -3.94 7.80
N PHE A 124 -9.42 -4.24 6.74
CA PHE A 124 -10.17 -3.27 5.95
C PHE A 124 -11.62 -3.74 5.85
N GLU A 125 -12.54 -2.83 6.13
CA GLU A 125 -13.97 -3.16 6.13
C GLU A 125 -14.46 -3.35 4.69
N PRO A 126 -15.53 -4.14 4.46
CA PRO A 126 -16.14 -4.24 3.13
C PRO A 126 -16.54 -2.87 2.54
N THR A 127 -16.86 -1.90 3.39
CA THR A 127 -17.19 -0.51 3.04
C THR A 127 -16.00 0.30 2.53
N ASP A 128 -14.76 -0.15 2.73
CA ASP A 128 -13.57 0.49 2.18
C ASP A 128 -13.35 0.15 0.69
N ARG A 129 -14.11 -0.81 0.14
CA ARG A 129 -13.97 -1.22 -1.26
C ARG A 129 -14.32 -0.07 -2.20
N GLY A 130 -13.45 0.18 -3.19
CA GLY A 130 -13.60 1.26 -4.17
C GLY A 130 -13.08 2.63 -3.68
N ARG A 131 -12.57 2.72 -2.45
CA ARG A 131 -11.81 3.88 -1.98
C ARG A 131 -10.35 3.79 -2.43
N HIS A 132 -9.70 4.95 -2.51
CA HIS A 132 -8.24 5.02 -2.61
C HIS A 132 -7.61 4.82 -1.24
N ILE A 133 -6.74 3.83 -1.10
CA ILE A 133 -6.08 3.44 0.15
C ILE A 133 -4.58 3.70 0.01
N GLU A 134 -4.06 4.65 0.78
CA GLU A 134 -2.66 5.08 0.70
C GLU A 134 -1.94 4.92 2.03
N LEU A 135 -0.72 4.40 2.01
CA LEU A 135 0.21 4.54 3.12
C LEU A 135 1.06 5.78 2.92
N GLN A 136 1.25 6.57 3.97
CA GLN A 136 2.14 7.74 3.97
C GLN A 136 3.21 7.55 5.03
N PHE A 137 4.46 7.40 4.59
CA PHE A 137 5.61 7.30 5.46
C PHE A 137 6.23 8.68 5.64
N GLY A 138 6.40 9.12 6.90
CA GLY A 138 7.10 10.37 7.18
C GLY A 138 8.59 10.29 6.89
N ALA A 139 9.20 9.13 7.12
CA ALA A 139 10.55 8.70 6.72
C ALA A 139 10.80 7.26 7.20
N ALA A 140 11.82 6.62 6.63
CA ALA A 140 12.31 5.31 7.05
C ALA A 140 13.83 5.25 6.86
N ALA A 141 14.59 5.27 7.96
CA ALA A 141 16.05 5.36 7.93
C ALA A 141 16.69 3.95 7.84
N THR A 142 17.28 3.53 6.72
CA THR A 142 17.53 4.29 5.48
C THR A 142 17.11 3.53 4.23
N ASN A 143 17.63 2.33 3.99
CA ASN A 143 17.22 1.51 2.84
C ASN A 143 15.98 0.68 3.20
N ALA A 144 14.80 1.25 2.99
CA ALA A 144 13.53 0.60 3.23
C ALA A 144 13.05 -0.23 2.03
N THR A 145 12.58 -1.44 2.29
CA THR A 145 11.75 -2.19 1.34
C THR A 145 10.42 -2.50 2.02
N VAL A 146 9.32 -2.23 1.31
CA VAL A 146 7.96 -2.38 1.83
C VAL A 146 7.26 -3.49 1.07
N TRP A 147 6.71 -4.46 1.79
CA TRP A 147 5.83 -5.47 1.26
C TRP A 147 4.41 -5.29 1.80
N PHE A 148 3.43 -5.55 0.94
CA PHE A 148 2.04 -5.68 1.34
C PHE A 148 1.48 -6.98 0.77
N ASN A 149 0.93 -7.83 1.64
CA ASN A 149 0.47 -9.18 1.30
C ASN A 149 1.51 -10.04 0.54
N GLY A 150 2.79 -9.83 0.83
CA GLY A 150 3.91 -10.53 0.19
C GLY A 150 4.35 -9.94 -1.15
N THR A 151 3.74 -8.87 -1.64
CA THR A 151 4.18 -8.16 -2.84
C THR A 151 5.01 -6.95 -2.44
N ILE A 152 6.17 -6.75 -3.06
CA ILE A 152 6.93 -5.50 -2.87
C ILE A 152 6.13 -4.36 -3.49
N VAL A 153 5.74 -3.41 -2.67
CA VAL A 153 4.97 -2.23 -3.08
C VAL A 153 5.83 -0.97 -3.17
N GLU A 154 6.96 -0.92 -2.47
CA GLU A 154 7.87 0.24 -2.52
C GLU A 154 9.31 -0.12 -2.11
N ARG A 155 10.27 0.64 -2.63
CA ARG A 155 11.64 0.73 -2.12
C ARG A 155 12.02 2.20 -1.98
N ASN A 156 12.39 2.59 -0.77
CA ASN A 156 12.92 3.91 -0.51
C ASN A 156 14.37 3.80 -0.05
N PHE A 157 15.28 4.47 -0.76
CA PHE A 157 16.71 4.42 -0.45
C PHE A 157 17.17 5.53 0.48
N SER A 158 16.38 6.60 0.63
CA SER A 158 16.74 7.71 1.49
C SER A 158 16.16 7.57 2.88
N GLY A 159 16.94 7.95 3.88
CA GLY A 159 16.50 7.93 5.26
C GLY A 159 15.59 9.10 5.60
N TYR A 160 15.46 10.13 4.76
CA TYR A 160 14.93 11.43 5.18
C TYR A 160 13.67 11.89 4.44
N ASN A 161 13.44 11.40 3.22
CA ASN A 161 12.28 11.77 2.44
C ASN A 161 11.01 11.07 2.97
N SER A 162 9.89 11.77 2.85
CA SER A 162 8.59 11.12 2.90
C SER A 162 8.32 10.41 1.58
N PHE A 163 7.49 9.38 1.63
CA PHE A 163 7.00 8.69 0.45
C PHE A 163 5.60 8.12 0.73
N SER A 164 4.81 7.95 -0.33
CA SER A 164 3.46 7.41 -0.24
C SER A 164 3.30 6.22 -1.18
N VAL A 165 2.49 5.24 -0.77
CA VAL A 165 2.29 3.99 -1.51
C VAL A 165 0.80 3.75 -1.68
N ASP A 166 0.35 3.61 -2.92
CA ASP A 166 -1.02 3.19 -3.22
C ASP A 166 -1.18 1.69 -2.94
N LEU A 167 -1.98 1.36 -1.92
CA LEU A 167 -2.31 -0.01 -1.57
C LEU A 167 -3.59 -0.51 -2.23
N THR A 168 -4.38 0.37 -2.86
CA THR A 168 -5.69 0.05 -3.43
C THR A 168 -5.73 -1.26 -4.22
N PRO A 169 -4.77 -1.58 -5.12
CA PRO A 169 -4.85 -2.81 -5.91
C PRO A 169 -4.49 -4.08 -5.12
N PHE A 170 -3.98 -3.97 -3.90
CA PHE A 170 -3.46 -5.09 -3.11
C PHE A 170 -4.33 -5.44 -1.89
N VAL A 171 -5.27 -4.55 -1.51
CA VAL A 171 -6.09 -4.69 -0.30
C VAL A 171 -7.08 -5.84 -0.41
N ARG A 172 -7.10 -6.64 0.66
CA ARG A 172 -8.12 -7.65 0.94
C ARG A 172 -9.10 -7.09 1.97
N TYR A 173 -10.39 -7.41 1.83
CA TYR A 173 -11.47 -6.80 2.61
C TYR A 173 -12.24 -7.83 3.44
N GLY A 174 -12.96 -7.36 4.46
CA GLY A 174 -13.76 -8.19 5.36
C GLY A 174 -12.89 -8.93 6.37
N ASP A 175 -13.14 -10.22 6.58
CA ASP A 175 -12.44 -11.04 7.57
C ASP A 175 -10.98 -11.35 7.22
N GLN A 176 -10.53 -10.93 6.03
CA GLN A 176 -9.17 -11.18 5.57
C GLN A 176 -8.17 -10.23 6.23
N THR A 177 -7.16 -10.79 6.91
CA THR A 177 -6.02 -10.03 7.41
C THR A 177 -5.06 -9.70 6.27
N ASN A 178 -4.62 -8.44 6.22
CA ASN A 178 -3.55 -7.98 5.36
C ASN A 178 -2.24 -7.88 6.14
N SER A 179 -1.12 -8.18 5.50
CA SER A 179 0.22 -8.13 6.12
C SER A 179 1.02 -6.98 5.50
N LEU A 180 1.35 -5.98 6.32
CA LEU A 180 2.31 -4.92 5.99
C LEU A 180 3.66 -5.28 6.61
N VAL A 181 4.72 -5.30 5.80
CA VAL A 181 6.07 -5.61 6.25
C VAL A 181 7.02 -4.53 5.74
N VAL A 182 7.92 -4.07 6.62
CA VAL A 182 9.00 -3.17 6.24
C VAL A 182 10.32 -3.74 6.70
N ARG A 183 11.26 -3.94 5.78
CA ARG A 183 12.66 -4.21 6.09
C ARG A 183 13.43 -2.90 6.00
N ILE A 184 14.22 -2.62 7.01
CA ILE A 184 15.12 -1.48 7.08
C ILE A 184 16.55 -2.01 7.07
N ASP A 185 17.36 -1.56 6.12
CA ASP A 185 18.81 -1.71 6.18
C ASP A 185 19.44 -0.36 6.53
N ALA A 186 19.82 -0.23 7.80
CA ALA A 186 20.50 0.94 8.33
C ALA A 186 22.03 0.81 8.21
N ASN A 187 22.59 -0.26 7.63
CA ASN A 187 24.03 -0.24 7.31
C ASN A 187 24.35 0.78 6.23
N ALA A 188 23.40 1.04 5.33
CA ALA A 188 23.45 2.17 4.44
C ALA A 188 23.44 3.48 5.25
N MET A 189 24.30 4.42 4.84
CA MET A 189 24.50 5.71 5.47
C MET A 189 24.43 6.80 4.39
N GLU A 190 23.81 7.93 4.72
CA GLU A 190 23.70 9.10 3.85
C GLU A 190 24.46 10.32 4.40
N GLY A 191 24.78 10.34 5.70
CA GLY A 191 25.34 11.47 6.41
C GLY A 191 26.54 11.14 7.30
N TRP A 192 27.19 12.19 7.78
CA TRP A 192 28.37 12.15 8.67
C TRP A 192 28.01 12.38 10.16
N TRP A 193 26.74 12.21 10.53
CA TRP A 193 26.19 12.37 11.89
C TRP A 193 25.33 11.17 12.27
N TYR A 194 24.93 11.05 13.54
CA TYR A 194 24.03 9.99 14.00
C TYR A 194 22.67 10.06 13.28
N GLU A 195 22.40 9.11 12.39
CA GLU A 195 21.16 9.10 11.60
C GLU A 195 20.01 8.36 12.33
N GLY A 196 20.35 7.51 13.31
CA GLY A 196 19.45 6.47 13.80
C GLY A 196 19.23 5.36 12.77
N GLY A 197 18.21 4.54 13.00
CA GLY A 197 17.74 3.55 12.03
C GLY A 197 16.38 3.00 12.40
N GLY A 198 15.50 2.81 11.41
CA GLY A 198 14.16 2.30 11.61
C GLY A 198 13.06 3.17 11.04
N LEU A 199 11.83 2.89 11.49
CA LEU A 199 10.64 3.68 11.20
C LEU A 199 10.53 4.84 12.19
N TYR A 200 11.48 5.77 12.11
CA TYR A 200 11.70 6.84 13.10
C TYR A 200 10.79 8.08 12.92
N ARG A 201 9.83 8.03 11.99
CA ARG A 201 8.74 9.01 11.84
C ARG A 201 7.40 8.30 11.68
N HIS A 202 6.32 9.05 11.85
CA HIS A 202 4.96 8.53 11.77
C HIS A 202 4.64 7.89 10.42
N ILE A 203 3.76 6.89 10.46
CA ILE A 203 3.13 6.31 9.29
C ILE A 203 1.63 6.54 9.41
N TRP A 204 1.00 6.92 8.30
CA TRP A 204 -0.44 7.14 8.23
C TRP A 204 -1.07 6.22 7.19
N LEU A 205 -2.28 5.74 7.48
CA LEU A 205 -3.17 5.10 6.50
C LEU A 205 -4.25 6.10 6.13
N VAL A 206 -4.29 6.50 4.87
CA VAL A 206 -5.25 7.48 4.37
C VAL A 206 -6.23 6.81 3.42
N LYS A 207 -7.53 6.96 3.71
CA LYS A 207 -8.62 6.45 2.87
C LYS A 207 -9.37 7.62 2.26
N ARG A 208 -9.52 7.64 0.94
CA ARG A 208 -10.18 8.73 0.20
C ARG A 208 -11.23 8.19 -0.77
N SER A 209 -12.14 9.06 -1.20
CA SER A 209 -13.02 8.80 -2.35
C SER A 209 -12.17 8.42 -3.59
N PRO A 210 -12.67 7.58 -4.52
CA PRO A 210 -11.96 7.28 -5.76
C PRO A 210 -11.61 8.54 -6.57
N ILE A 211 -12.44 9.58 -6.46
CA ILE A 211 -12.14 10.93 -6.97
C ILE A 211 -11.74 11.80 -5.77
N HIS A 212 -10.49 12.23 -5.75
CA HIS A 212 -9.92 13.06 -4.68
C HIS A 212 -8.77 13.90 -5.20
N ILE A 213 -8.38 14.92 -4.44
CA ILE A 213 -7.17 15.71 -4.70
C ILE A 213 -5.95 14.84 -4.35
N ALA A 214 -4.98 14.77 -5.27
CA ALA A 214 -3.74 14.03 -5.07
C ALA A 214 -2.99 14.48 -3.80
N THR A 215 -2.23 13.57 -3.19
CA THR A 215 -1.35 13.87 -2.07
C THR A 215 -0.37 14.99 -2.46
N ASP A 216 -0.30 16.03 -1.63
CA ASP A 216 0.45 17.26 -1.88
C ASP A 216 0.14 17.95 -3.23
N GLY A 217 -1.05 17.71 -3.78
CA GLY A 217 -1.45 18.16 -5.11
C GLY A 217 -2.09 19.54 -5.18
N VAL A 218 -2.13 20.31 -4.09
CA VAL A 218 -2.65 21.69 -4.10
C VAL A 218 -1.47 22.65 -4.08
N HIS A 219 -1.34 23.47 -5.12
CA HIS A 219 -0.43 24.60 -5.11
C HIS A 219 -1.21 25.91 -4.96
N ALA A 220 -0.77 26.76 -4.03
CA ALA A 220 -1.36 28.06 -3.79
C ALA A 220 -0.29 29.14 -3.92
N ASP A 221 -0.52 30.11 -4.80
CA ASP A 221 0.42 31.21 -5.10
C ASP A 221 -0.25 32.56 -4.77
N PRO A 222 -0.05 33.13 -3.57
CA PRO A 222 -0.67 34.39 -3.20
C PRO A 222 -0.14 35.56 -4.03
N ARG A 223 -1.04 36.27 -4.72
CA ARG A 223 -0.70 37.42 -5.58
C ARG A 223 -1.34 38.70 -5.08
N LYS A 224 -0.51 39.74 -4.91
CA LYS A 224 -0.96 41.09 -4.56
C LYS A 224 -1.30 41.87 -5.83
N GLY A 225 -2.56 42.29 -5.95
CA GLY A 225 -3.04 43.17 -7.00
C GLY A 225 -2.58 44.62 -6.81
N ALA A 226 -2.64 45.41 -7.90
CA ALA A 226 -2.27 46.83 -7.89
C ALA A 226 -3.14 47.68 -6.94
N ASN A 227 -4.36 47.23 -6.64
CA ASN A 227 -5.27 47.83 -5.66
C ASN A 227 -4.94 47.45 -4.20
N GLY A 228 -3.87 46.69 -3.96
CA GLY A 228 -3.46 46.21 -2.65
C GLY A 228 -4.19 44.95 -2.16
N GLN A 229 -5.17 44.42 -2.90
CA GLN A 229 -5.87 43.18 -2.52
C GLN A 229 -5.05 41.94 -2.88
N TRP A 230 -5.15 40.89 -2.05
CA TRP A 230 -4.52 39.60 -2.31
C TRP A 230 -5.52 38.63 -2.95
N THR A 231 -5.05 37.85 -3.91
CA THR A 231 -5.78 36.73 -4.51
C THR A 231 -4.96 35.46 -4.33
N ILE A 232 -5.62 34.31 -4.13
CA ILE A 232 -4.96 33.01 -4.02
C ILE A 232 -5.51 32.13 -5.15
N PRO A 233 -4.96 32.25 -6.37
CA PRO A 233 -5.19 31.22 -7.38
C PRO A 233 -4.75 29.87 -6.81
N ALA A 234 -5.69 28.94 -6.71
CA ALA A 234 -5.42 27.54 -6.44
C ALA A 234 -5.41 26.81 -7.78
N THR A 235 -4.30 26.14 -8.07
CA THR A 235 -4.15 25.24 -9.24
C THR A 235 -3.83 23.84 -8.77
#